data_AF-A0A8X8ZWI8-F1
#
_entry.id   AF-A0A8X8ZWI8-F1
#
_cell.length_a   1.000
_cell.length_b   1.000
_cell.length_c   1.000
_cell.angle_alpha   90.00
_cell.angle_beta   90.00
_cell.angle_gamma   90.00
#
_symmetry.space_group_name_H-M   'P 1'
#
loop_
_entity.id
_entity.type
_entity.pdbx_description
1 polymer ?
#
loop_
_entity_poly.entity_id
_entity_poly.type
_entity_poly.pdbx_seq_one_letter_code
_entity_poly.pdbx_strand_id
1 'polypeptide(L)'
;MSPSGLFQTVSMLFLAHFVVLLVFTLQTAETRRLAAINSSISAFFVFGDSTADSGNNNYIPTISRSNFPPYGKDLPDHISTGRFTNGKLVPDYLSSYAGIKDMIPPYLDPTLTVDDLKTGVWGDSYTKATEIFQRVQIKNGSGDWKEEHEKADK
;
A
#
# COMPACT_ATOMS: atom_id res chain seq x y z
N MET A 1 -0.03 3.74 -65.28
CA MET A 1 0.83 4.02 -64.11
C MET A 1 2.17 3.36 -64.37
N SER A 2 3.30 4.08 -64.30
CA SER A 2 4.60 3.44 -64.55
C SER A 2 4.93 2.45 -63.42
N PRO A 3 5.62 1.33 -63.70
CA PRO A 3 6.05 0.37 -62.67
C PRO A 3 6.84 1.02 -61.52
N SER A 4 7.56 2.11 -61.82
CA SER A 4 8.30 2.90 -60.83
C SER A 4 7.40 3.65 -59.84
N GLY A 5 6.23 4.13 -60.27
CA GLY A 5 5.32 4.89 -59.41
C GLY A 5 4.61 4.02 -58.38
N LEU A 6 4.27 2.78 -58.73
CA LEU A 6 3.63 1.84 -57.80
C LEU A 6 4.60 1.36 -56.72
N PHE A 7 5.87 1.10 -57.08
CA PHE A 7 6.89 0.71 -56.11
C PHE A 7 7.16 1.82 -55.09
N GLN A 8 7.23 3.07 -55.56
CA GLN A 8 7.41 4.23 -54.68
C GLN A 8 6.23 4.42 -53.72
N THR A 9 4.98 4.31 -54.18
CA THR A 9 3.81 4.48 -53.31
C THR A 9 3.71 3.38 -52.26
N VAL A 10 3.94 2.12 -52.64
CA VAL A 10 3.96 0.99 -51.69
C VAL A 10 5.08 1.18 -50.66
N SER A 11 6.28 1.58 -51.08
CA SER A 11 7.39 1.89 -50.16
C SER A 11 7.05 3.02 -49.19
N MET A 12 6.38 4.08 -49.65
CA MET A 12 5.95 5.20 -48.80
C MET A 12 4.90 4.77 -47.76
N LEU A 13 3.99 3.87 -48.13
CA LEU A 13 2.96 3.34 -47.21
C LEU A 13 3.58 2.46 -46.11
N PHE A 14 4.56 1.63 -46.45
CA PHE A 14 5.31 0.83 -45.47
C PHE A 14 6.11 1.72 -44.51
N LEU A 15 6.79 2.74 -45.04
CA LEU A 15 7.52 3.69 -44.22
C LEU A 15 6.59 4.46 -43.27
N ALA A 16 5.43 4.92 -43.77
CA ALA A 16 4.44 5.62 -42.96
C ALA A 16 3.90 4.72 -41.83
N HIS A 17 3.56 3.46 -42.12
CA HIS A 17 3.15 2.50 -41.10
C HIS A 17 4.24 2.24 -40.06
N PHE A 18 5.49 2.07 -40.50
CA PHE A 18 6.61 1.88 -39.59
C PHE A 18 6.82 3.08 -38.66
N VAL A 19 6.73 4.31 -39.20
CA VAL A 19 6.82 5.55 -38.41
C VAL A 19 5.67 5.65 -37.41
N VAL A 20 4.44 5.33 -37.81
CA VAL A 20 3.28 5.33 -36.91
C VAL A 20 3.46 4.32 -35.77
N LEU A 21 3.90 3.10 -36.08
CA LEU A 21 4.18 2.07 -35.07
C LEU A 21 5.31 2.51 -34.13
N LEU A 22 6.38 3.13 -34.66
CA LEU A 22 7.47 3.65 -33.85
C LEU A 22 6.96 4.73 -32.88
N VAL A 23 6.21 5.73 -33.36
CA VAL A 23 5.65 6.79 -32.52
C VAL A 23 4.73 6.21 -31.44
N PHE A 24 3.87 5.24 -31.79
CA PHE A 24 2.99 4.56 -30.84
C PHE A 24 3.78 3.82 -29.75
N THR A 25 4.84 3.09 -30.12
CA THR A 25 5.69 2.41 -29.13
C THR A 25 6.42 3.38 -28.20
N LEU A 26 6.91 4.52 -28.72
CA LEU A 26 7.55 5.55 -27.91
C LEU A 26 6.57 6.20 -26.92
N GLN A 27 5.34 6.49 -27.35
CA GLN A 27 4.29 7.04 -26.48
C GLN A 27 3.89 6.07 -25.36
N THR A 28 3.73 4.78 -25.68
CA THR A 28 3.41 3.76 -24.66
C THR A 28 4.55 3.55 -23.66
N ALA A 29 5.81 3.64 -24.11
CA ALA A 29 6.98 3.54 -23.24
C ALA A 29 7.04 4.71 -22.24
N GLU A 30 6.81 5.95 -22.70
CA GLU A 30 6.81 7.13 -21.83
C GLU A 30 5.65 7.09 -20.82
N THR A 31 4.46 6.69 -21.26
CA THR A 31 3.30 6.52 -20.37
C THR A 31 3.59 5.48 -19.27
N ARG A 32 4.27 4.38 -19.60
CA ARG A 32 4.72 3.36 -18.62
C ARG A 32 5.77 3.91 -17.66
N ARG A 33 6.72 4.74 -18.13
CA ARG A 33 7.72 5.39 -17.27
C ARG A 33 7.07 6.37 -16.31
N LEU A 34 6.16 7.21 -16.78
CA LEU A 34 5.44 8.17 -15.95
C LEU A 34 4.53 7.46 -14.94
N ALA A 35 3.87 6.36 -15.31
CA ALA A 35 3.12 5.53 -14.36
C ALA A 35 4.03 4.89 -13.29
N ALA A 36 5.23 4.43 -13.66
CA ALA A 36 6.21 3.90 -12.71
C ALA A 36 6.79 4.98 -11.78
N ILE A 37 6.94 6.21 -12.28
CA ILE A 37 7.42 7.35 -11.48
C ILE A 37 6.33 7.87 -10.53
N ASN A 38 5.04 7.76 -10.89
CA ASN A 38 3.95 8.43 -10.19
C ASN A 38 3.22 7.58 -9.12
N SER A 39 3.59 6.32 -8.87
CA SER A 39 2.93 5.55 -7.80
C SER A 39 3.71 4.33 -7.34
N SER A 40 4.59 4.50 -6.36
CA SER A 40 4.76 3.43 -5.37
C SER A 40 4.58 4.01 -3.97
N ILE A 41 3.35 4.37 -3.63
CA ILE A 41 2.99 4.37 -2.22
C ILE A 41 3.23 2.94 -1.77
N SER A 42 4.26 2.73 -0.95
CA SER A 42 4.69 1.39 -0.53
C SER A 42 4.01 0.94 0.76
N ALA A 43 3.45 1.89 1.51
CA ALA A 43 2.84 1.62 2.80
C ALA A 43 1.82 2.68 3.22
N PHE A 44 0.82 2.27 4.01
CA PHE A 44 -0.08 3.15 4.76
C PHE A 44 0.04 2.92 6.25
N PHE A 45 0.64 3.88 6.96
CA PHE A 45 0.63 3.89 8.43
C PHE A 45 -0.45 4.83 8.92
N VAL A 46 -1.40 4.29 9.68
CA VAL A 46 -2.51 5.07 10.20
C VAL A 46 -2.35 5.21 11.70
N PHE A 47 -2.50 6.44 12.18
CA PHE A 47 -2.47 6.79 13.59
C PHE A 47 -3.71 7.60 13.91
N GLY A 48 -4.36 7.29 15.02
CA GLY A 48 -5.56 8.00 15.45
C GLY A 48 -5.88 7.71 16.90
N ASP A 49 -7.08 8.07 17.32
CA ASP A 49 -7.65 7.67 18.60
C ASP A 49 -8.52 6.40 18.45
N SER A 50 -9.05 5.90 19.56
CA SER A 50 -9.79 4.63 19.64
C SER A 50 -11.07 4.53 18.80
N THR A 51 -11.60 5.65 18.26
CA THR A 51 -12.91 5.66 17.58
C THR A 51 -12.90 5.05 16.18
N ALA A 52 -11.74 4.99 15.52
CA ALA A 52 -11.58 4.38 14.20
C ALA A 52 -10.57 3.23 14.23
N ASP A 53 -10.54 2.46 15.32
CA ASP A 53 -9.62 1.33 15.46
C ASP A 53 -9.95 0.20 14.45
N SER A 54 -8.91 -0.40 13.87
CA SER A 54 -9.02 -1.58 13.00
C SER A 54 -9.11 -2.90 13.77
N GLY A 55 -8.88 -2.87 15.08
CA GLY A 55 -9.03 -4.01 15.99
C GLY A 55 -7.97 -4.14 17.09
N ASN A 56 -7.15 -3.11 17.35
CA ASN A 56 -6.15 -3.10 18.42
C ASN A 56 -6.78 -3.38 19.79
N ASN A 57 -7.99 -2.89 20.03
CA ASN A 57 -8.74 -3.07 21.28
C ASN A 57 -9.06 -4.54 21.61
N ASN A 58 -8.97 -5.45 20.64
CA ASN A 58 -9.11 -6.89 20.88
C ASN A 58 -7.94 -7.47 21.67
N TYR A 59 -6.79 -6.77 21.68
CA TYR A 59 -5.54 -7.24 22.26
C TYR A 59 -5.18 -6.54 23.58
N ILE A 60 -6.00 -5.61 24.05
CA ILE A 60 -5.79 -4.88 25.32
C ILE A 60 -7.02 -4.99 26.24
N PRO A 61 -6.87 -4.85 27.56
CA PRO A 61 -7.98 -4.91 28.51
C PRO A 61 -8.82 -3.63 28.46
N THR A 62 -9.79 -3.59 27.54
CA THR A 62 -10.75 -2.48 27.37
C THR A 62 -12.16 -3.02 27.15
N ILE A 63 -13.16 -2.24 27.56
CA ILE A 63 -14.57 -2.51 27.25
C ILE A 63 -14.96 -2.04 25.84
N SER A 64 -14.15 -1.15 25.24
CA SER A 64 -14.40 -0.61 23.90
C SER A 64 -13.92 -1.60 22.85
N ARG A 65 -14.69 -2.68 22.63
CA ARG A 65 -14.43 -3.68 21.59
C ARG A 65 -15.58 -3.70 20.60
N SER A 66 -15.31 -4.14 19.38
CA SER A 66 -16.30 -4.30 18.31
C SER A 66 -16.08 -5.62 17.55
N ASN A 67 -15.61 -6.64 18.27
CA ASN A 67 -15.47 -8.02 17.81
C ASN A 67 -16.75 -8.85 18.02
N PHE A 68 -17.92 -8.22 17.86
CA PHE A 68 -19.23 -8.85 18.01
C PHE A 68 -20.26 -8.22 17.05
N PRO A 69 -21.38 -8.89 16.76
CA PRO A 69 -22.45 -8.32 15.94
C PRO A 69 -23.04 -7.04 16.54
N PRO A 70 -23.39 -6.00 15.74
CA PRO A 70 -23.61 -6.05 14.30
C PRO A 70 -22.36 -5.76 13.45
N TYR A 71 -21.20 -5.51 14.06
CA TYR A 71 -19.98 -5.10 13.36
C TYR A 71 -19.45 -6.18 12.41
N GLY A 72 -18.78 -5.75 11.34
CA GLY A 72 -18.23 -6.64 10.32
C GLY A 72 -19.23 -7.28 9.36
N LYS A 73 -20.53 -6.94 9.43
CA LYS A 73 -21.56 -7.51 8.55
C LYS A 73 -21.30 -7.32 7.05
N ASP A 74 -20.65 -6.23 6.66
CA ASP A 74 -20.37 -5.88 5.26
C ASP A 74 -18.91 -6.17 4.87
N LEU A 75 -18.14 -6.86 5.73
CA LEU A 75 -16.80 -7.34 5.41
C LEU A 75 -16.86 -8.64 4.58
N PRO A 76 -15.80 -8.97 3.81
CA PRO A 76 -15.78 -10.12 2.90
C PRO A 76 -16.16 -11.45 3.57
N ASP A 77 -15.77 -11.66 4.83
CA ASP A 77 -16.05 -12.89 5.58
C ASP A 77 -17.24 -12.75 6.55
N HIS A 78 -17.88 -11.59 6.62
CA HIS A 78 -18.91 -11.25 7.61
C HIS A 78 -18.45 -11.42 9.07
N ILE A 79 -17.14 -11.37 9.32
CA ILE A 79 -16.51 -11.51 10.64
C ILE A 79 -16.15 -10.14 11.18
N SER A 80 -16.57 -9.86 12.42
CA SER A 80 -16.18 -8.66 13.16
C SER A 80 -14.68 -8.68 13.49
N THR A 81 -13.89 -7.78 12.89
CA THR A 81 -12.44 -7.69 13.14
C THR A 81 -12.07 -6.80 14.34
N GLY A 82 -13.04 -6.19 15.02
CA GLY A 82 -12.79 -5.12 15.98
C GLY A 82 -12.79 -3.71 15.35
N ARG A 83 -13.34 -3.57 14.14
CA ARG A 83 -13.68 -2.29 13.52
C ARG A 83 -15.04 -1.82 14.03
N PHE A 84 -15.14 -0.56 14.45
CA PHE A 84 -16.41 0.07 14.88
C PHE A 84 -17.33 0.44 13.69
N THR A 85 -17.41 -0.43 12.70
CA THR A 85 -18.23 -0.28 11.49
C THR A 85 -18.64 -1.66 10.99
N ASN A 86 -19.63 -1.72 10.10
CA ASN A 86 -20.01 -2.96 9.44
C ASN A 86 -19.02 -3.36 8.35
N GLY A 87 -18.25 -2.41 7.80
CA GLY A 87 -17.39 -2.64 6.64
C GLY A 87 -15.97 -2.10 6.82
N LYS A 88 -15.39 -1.68 5.71
CA LYS A 88 -14.04 -1.09 5.64
C LYS A 88 -13.99 0.32 6.25
N LEU A 89 -12.85 0.67 6.85
CA LEU A 89 -12.53 2.03 7.27
C LEU A 89 -12.09 2.87 6.07
N VAL A 90 -12.14 4.21 6.18
CA VAL A 90 -11.66 5.11 5.11
C VAL A 90 -10.23 4.78 4.65
N PRO A 91 -9.27 4.51 5.55
CA PRO A 91 -7.90 4.16 5.13
C PRO A 91 -7.79 2.78 4.46
N ASP A 92 -8.71 1.85 4.72
CA ASP A 92 -8.76 0.57 4.00
C ASP A 92 -9.05 0.82 2.51
N TYR A 93 -9.97 1.73 2.18
CA TYR A 93 -10.26 2.10 0.79
C TYR A 93 -9.07 2.79 0.10
N LEU A 94 -8.35 3.67 0.81
CA LEU A 94 -7.16 4.34 0.27
C LEU A 94 -6.02 3.34 0.00
N SER A 95 -5.78 2.43 0.94
CA SER A 95 -4.80 1.36 0.81
C SER A 95 -5.13 0.40 -0.34
N SER A 96 -6.41 0.05 -0.48
CA SER A 96 -6.90 -0.83 -1.55
C SER A 96 -6.77 -0.15 -2.91
N TYR A 97 -7.16 1.13 -3.02
CA TYR A 97 -7.00 1.93 -4.24
C TYR A 97 -5.54 2.08 -4.66
N ALA A 98 -4.62 2.20 -3.70
CA ALA A 98 -3.19 2.24 -3.95
C ALA A 98 -2.57 0.85 -4.25
N GLY A 99 -3.34 -0.24 -4.19
CA GLY A 99 -2.86 -1.59 -4.48
C GLY A 99 -1.94 -2.18 -3.41
N ILE A 100 -2.00 -1.68 -2.16
CA ILE A 100 -1.09 -2.10 -1.07
C ILE A 100 -1.72 -3.22 -0.26
N LYS A 101 -2.89 -2.96 0.34
CA LYS A 101 -3.67 -3.92 1.12
C LYS A 101 -5.14 -3.62 1.00
N ASP A 102 -5.94 -4.68 0.98
CA ASP A 102 -7.38 -4.55 0.98
C ASP A 102 -7.94 -4.06 2.32
N MET A 103 -7.29 -4.45 3.43
CA MET A 103 -7.58 -4.00 4.78
C MET A 103 -6.28 -3.79 5.56
N ILE A 104 -6.17 -2.66 6.26
CA ILE A 104 -5.02 -2.33 7.11
C ILE A 104 -5.20 -3.04 8.46
N PRO A 105 -4.27 -3.91 8.88
CA PRO A 105 -4.45 -4.66 10.11
C PRO A 105 -4.12 -3.83 11.36
N PRO A 106 -4.65 -4.24 12.53
CA PRO A 106 -4.30 -3.61 13.80
C PRO A 106 -2.87 -3.95 14.21
N TYR A 107 -2.10 -2.93 14.61
CA TYR A 107 -0.70 -3.07 15.01
C TYR A 107 -0.46 -4.12 16.10
N LEU A 108 -1.40 -4.26 17.05
CA LEU A 108 -1.26 -5.17 18.19
C LEU A 108 -1.55 -6.64 17.86
N ASP A 109 -1.91 -6.95 16.61
CA ASP A 109 -2.13 -8.33 16.20
C ASP A 109 -0.82 -9.14 16.24
N PRO A 110 -0.74 -10.19 17.08
CA PRO A 110 0.48 -10.97 17.24
C PRO A 110 0.80 -11.86 16.04
N THR A 111 -0.15 -12.03 15.11
CA THR A 111 0.02 -12.85 13.90
C THR A 111 0.72 -12.10 12.77
N LEU A 112 0.94 -10.78 12.92
CA LEU A 112 1.54 -9.95 11.88
C LEU A 112 2.99 -10.32 11.57
N THR A 113 3.26 -10.49 10.27
CA THR A 113 4.59 -10.70 9.74
C THR A 113 5.35 -9.39 9.58
N VAL A 114 6.65 -9.48 9.29
CA VAL A 114 7.48 -8.29 8.99
C VAL A 114 6.95 -7.56 7.76
N ASP A 115 6.52 -8.30 6.75
CA ASP A 115 6.08 -7.73 5.48
C ASP A 115 4.73 -7.03 5.65
N ASP A 116 3.88 -7.52 6.56
CA ASP A 116 2.69 -6.79 6.99
C ASP A 116 3.06 -5.46 7.65
N LEU A 117 4.04 -5.45 8.56
CA LEU A 117 4.47 -4.22 9.22
C LEU A 117 5.05 -3.21 8.23
N LYS A 118 5.85 -3.66 7.26
CA LYS A 118 6.48 -2.80 6.24
C LYS A 118 5.47 -2.09 5.35
N THR A 119 4.39 -2.77 5.01
CA THR A 119 3.35 -2.28 4.09
C THR A 119 2.25 -1.50 4.79
N GLY A 120 2.32 -1.38 6.13
CA GLY A 120 1.48 -0.47 6.90
C GLY A 120 0.47 -1.14 7.83
N VAL A 121 0.23 -0.49 8.96
CA VAL A 121 -0.63 -0.95 10.06
C VAL A 121 -1.34 0.22 10.72
N TRP A 122 -2.36 -0.08 11.51
CA TRP A 122 -3.07 0.92 12.31
C TRP A 122 -2.56 0.95 13.75
N GLY A 123 -1.96 2.06 14.16
CA GLY A 123 -1.61 2.36 15.55
C GLY A 123 -2.74 3.08 16.29
N ASP A 124 -2.87 2.80 17.57
CA ASP A 124 -3.86 3.40 18.48
C ASP A 124 -3.45 4.79 19.03
N SER A 125 -2.20 5.21 18.79
CA SER A 125 -1.65 6.51 19.21
C SER A 125 -0.38 6.87 18.44
N TYR A 126 -0.07 8.17 18.39
CA TYR A 126 1.19 8.69 17.84
C TYR A 126 2.43 8.16 18.55
N THR A 127 2.35 7.82 19.84
CA THR A 127 3.46 7.19 20.57
C THR A 127 3.80 5.79 20.05
N LYS A 128 2.88 5.12 19.35
CA LYS A 128 3.15 3.84 18.69
C LYS A 128 3.81 4.00 17.32
N ALA A 129 3.83 5.19 16.74
CA ALA A 129 4.49 5.43 15.46
C ALA A 129 5.98 5.08 15.53
N THR A 130 6.66 5.57 16.56
CA THR A 130 8.09 5.27 16.78
C THR A 130 8.34 3.78 17.02
N GLU A 131 7.46 3.09 17.75
CA GLU A 131 7.57 1.65 18.00
C GLU A 131 7.36 0.82 16.72
N ILE A 132 6.45 1.23 15.83
CA ILE A 132 6.26 0.59 14.52
C ILE A 132 7.53 0.71 13.69
N PHE A 133 8.09 1.92 13.56
CA PHE A 133 9.33 2.12 12.81
C PHE A 133 10.48 1.32 13.42
N GLN A 134 10.62 1.30 14.75
CA GLN A 134 11.63 0.48 15.43
C GLN A 134 11.46 -1.01 15.14
N ARG A 135 10.23 -1.56 15.22
CA ARG A 135 9.98 -2.98 14.93
C ARG A 135 10.26 -3.34 13.48
N VAL A 136 9.96 -2.45 12.53
CA VAL A 136 10.30 -2.64 11.12
C VAL A 136 11.83 -2.69 10.92
N GLN A 137 12.58 -1.82 11.61
CA GLN A 137 14.05 -1.82 11.54
C GLN A 137 14.67 -3.07 12.20
N ILE A 138 14.26 -3.39 13.44
CA ILE A 138 14.76 -4.55 14.19
C ILE A 138 14.52 -5.85 13.42
N LYS A 139 13.31 -6.05 12.88
CA LYS A 139 12.98 -7.27 12.14
C LYS A 139 13.61 -7.32 10.74
N ASN A 140 14.14 -6.22 10.22
CA ASN A 140 14.91 -6.17 8.97
C ASN A 140 16.41 -6.49 9.15
N GLY A 141 16.89 -6.69 10.38
CA GLY A 141 18.30 -7.00 10.64
C GLY A 141 19.25 -5.82 10.45
N SER A 142 18.75 -4.58 10.39
CA SER A 142 19.60 -3.38 10.37
C SER A 142 20.12 -3.06 11.78
N GLY A 143 21.30 -3.59 12.08
CA GLY A 143 22.34 -2.99 12.92
C GLY A 143 21.94 -2.35 14.27
N ASP A 144 22.38 -3.02 15.34
CA ASP A 144 22.59 -2.59 16.72
C ASP A 144 22.37 -1.09 17.08
N TRP A 145 21.17 -0.78 17.57
CA TRP A 145 20.81 0.54 18.13
C TRP A 145 21.19 0.70 19.61
N LYS A 146 21.75 -0.33 20.26
CA LYS A 146 22.15 -0.23 21.67
C LYS A 146 23.33 0.72 21.86
N GLU A 147 24.22 0.85 20.87
CA GLU A 147 25.38 1.74 20.95
C GLU A 147 25.07 3.23 20.82
N GLU A 148 23.99 3.63 20.14
CA GLU A 148 23.65 5.06 19.98
C GLU A 148 22.96 5.65 21.21
N HIS A 149 22.11 4.87 21.90
CA HIS A 149 21.47 5.33 23.12
C HIS A 149 22.46 5.45 24.30
N GLU A 150 23.47 4.57 24.37
CA GLU A 150 24.53 4.67 25.40
C GLU A 150 25.48 5.85 25.16
N LYS A 151 25.53 6.40 23.93
CA LYS A 151 26.29 7.61 23.59
C LYS A 151 25.48 8.90 23.75
N ALA A 152 24.15 8.83 23.77
CA ALA A 152 23.28 10.00 23.97
C ALA A 152 23.09 10.36 25.46
N ASP A 153 23.35 9.42 26.36
CA ASP A 153 23.30 9.59 27.83
C ASP A 153 24.68 9.87 28.47
N LYS A 154 25.71 10.17 27.66
CA LYS A 154 27.04 10.67 28.11
C LYS A 154 27.29 12.07 27.60
#